data_AF-A0A965U9M3-F1
#
_entry.id   AF-A0A965U9M3-F1
#
_cell.length_a   1.000
_cell.length_b   1.000
_cell.length_c   1.000
_cell.angle_alpha   90.00
_cell.angle_beta   90.00
_cell.angle_gamma   90.00
#
_symmetry.space_group_name_H-M   'P 1'
#
loop_
_entity.id
_entity.type
_entity.pdbx_description
1 polymer ?
#
loop_
_entity_poly.entity_id
_entity_poly.type
_entity_poly.pdbx_seq_one_letter_code
_entity_poly.pdbx_strand_id
1 'polypeptide(L)' 'MEQNPLESARAAINRIDGELRSLFSARMEEAAKVAAYKAEHGLPILDEAREAAVLEKNLAGLHPDDPLRPYYAD' A
#
# COMPACT_ATOMS: atom_id res chain seq x y z
N MET A 1 7.81 1.40 35.52
CA MET A 1 6.75 0.41 35.25
C MET A 1 7.17 -0.39 34.04
N GLU A 2 7.31 -1.70 34.20
CA GLU A 2 7.64 -2.61 33.10
C GLU A 2 6.42 -2.67 32.15
N GLN A 3 6.62 -2.47 30.84
CA GLN A 3 5.52 -2.55 29.88
C GLN A 3 5.05 -4.00 29.76
N ASN A 4 3.74 -4.21 29.90
CA ASN A 4 3.16 -5.53 29.65
C ASN A 4 3.08 -5.78 28.12
N PRO A 5 2.88 -7.04 27.68
CA PRO A 5 2.82 -7.37 26.25
C PRO A 5 1.78 -6.58 25.45
N LEU A 6 0.66 -6.20 26.06
CA LEU A 6 -0.39 -5.39 25.41
C LEU A 6 0.09 -3.97 25.12
N GLU A 7 0.72 -3.31 26.09
CA GLU A 7 1.26 -1.96 25.92
C GLU A 7 2.40 -1.93 24.89
N SER A 8 3.26 -2.95 24.88
CA SER A 8 4.30 -3.07 23.85
C SER A 8 3.72 -3.28 22.45
N ALA A 9 2.68 -4.12 22.30
CA ALA A 9 2.01 -4.31 21.02
C ALA A 9 1.36 -3.01 20.51
N ARG A 10 0.69 -2.25 21.40
CA ARG A 10 0.11 -0.94 21.06
C ARG A 10 1.16 0.07 20.63
N ALA A 11 2.29 0.13 21.32
CA ALA A 11 3.40 1.01 20.94
C ALA A 11 3.96 0.64 19.55
N ALA A 12 4.07 -0.65 19.24
CA ALA A 12 4.50 -1.11 17.93
C ALA A 12 3.49 -0.73 16.83
N ILE A 13 2.19 -0.92 17.06
CA ILE A 13 1.12 -0.50 16.13
C ILE A 13 1.20 1.00 15.86
N ASN A 14 1.28 1.83 16.91
CA ASN A 14 1.36 3.29 16.74
C ASN A 14 2.57 3.73 15.90
N ARG A 15 3.71 3.06 16.06
CA ARG A 15 4.90 3.30 15.24
C ARG A 15 4.63 2.91 13.77
N ILE A 16 4.13 1.71 13.55
CA ILE A 16 3.79 1.19 12.22
C ILE A 16 2.77 2.11 11.53
N ASP A 17 1.74 2.58 12.23
CA ASP A 17 0.76 3.51 11.68
C ASP A 17 1.39 4.84 11.27
N GLY A 18 2.42 5.30 11.99
CA GLY A 18 3.22 6.46 11.59
C GLY A 18 3.96 6.23 10.28
N GLU A 19 4.61 5.09 10.14
CA GLU A 19 5.32 4.70 8.92
C GLU A 19 4.36 4.51 7.74
N LEU A 20 3.22 3.82 7.96
CA LEU A 20 2.17 3.63 6.97
C LEU A 20 1.60 4.95 6.47
N ARG A 21 1.30 5.90 7.37
CA ARG A 21 0.84 7.25 6.97
C ARG A 21 1.87 7.94 6.09
N SER A 22 3.15 7.90 6.46
CA SER A 22 4.21 8.54 5.68
C SER A 22 4.37 7.93 4.30
N LEU A 23 4.38 6.59 4.21
CA LEU A 23 4.50 5.87 2.93
C LEU A 23 3.27 6.06 2.05
N PHE A 24 2.08 6.05 2.64
CA PHE A 24 0.84 6.25 1.90
C PHE A 24 0.77 7.65 1.28
N SER A 25 1.10 8.70 2.05
CA SER A 25 1.15 10.08 1.53
C SER A 25 2.14 10.19 0.36
N ALA A 26 3.37 9.67 0.51
CA ALA A 26 4.35 9.66 -0.56
C ALA A 26 3.85 8.91 -1.81
N ARG A 27 3.17 7.77 -1.65
CA ARG A 27 2.56 7.04 -2.76
C ARG A 27 1.48 7.87 -3.47
N MET A 28 0.65 8.61 -2.72
CA MET A 28 -0.40 9.46 -3.29
C MET A 28 0.16 10.65 -4.07
N GLU A 29 1.26 11.25 -3.59
CA GLU A 29 1.96 12.31 -4.33
C GLU A 29 2.47 11.82 -5.69
N GLU A 30 3.06 10.61 -5.75
CA GLU A 30 3.48 10.01 -7.03
C GLU A 30 2.29 9.64 -7.92
N ALA A 31 1.20 9.13 -7.34
CA ALA A 31 -0.03 8.84 -8.09
C ALA A 31 -0.63 10.12 -8.71
N ALA A 32 -0.57 11.24 -8.01
CA ALA A 32 -1.01 12.54 -8.53
C ALA A 32 -0.17 12.99 -9.73
N LYS A 33 1.15 12.78 -9.70
CA LYS A 33 2.03 13.06 -10.85
C LYS A 33 1.67 12.19 -12.06
N VAL A 34 1.39 10.90 -11.85
CA VAL A 34 0.94 9.99 -12.92
C VAL A 34 -0.39 10.47 -13.51
N ALA A 35 -1.35 10.85 -12.66
CA ALA A 35 -2.64 11.37 -13.12
C ALA A 35 -2.49 12.66 -13.93
N ALA A 36 -1.65 13.59 -13.47
CA ALA A 36 -1.36 14.84 -14.18
C ALA A 36 -0.72 14.57 -15.55
N TYR A 37 0.27 13.67 -15.62
CA TYR A 37 0.90 13.26 -16.87
C TYR A 37 -0.13 12.68 -17.85
N LYS A 38 -0.99 11.77 -17.40
CA LYS A 38 -2.04 11.17 -18.23
C LYS A 38 -3.00 12.23 -18.77
N ALA A 39 -3.43 13.16 -17.91
CA ALA A 39 -4.33 14.25 -18.31
C ALA A 39 -3.70 15.17 -19.37
N GLU A 40 -2.43 15.55 -19.21
CA GLU A 40 -1.70 16.38 -20.16
C GLU A 40 -1.55 15.71 -21.53
N HIS A 41 -1.38 14.39 -21.55
CA HIS A 41 -1.13 13.60 -22.76
C HIS A 41 -2.39 12.94 -23.34
N GLY A 42 -3.58 13.21 -22.78
CA GLY A 42 -4.84 12.61 -23.23
C GLY A 42 -4.91 11.09 -23.05
N LEU A 43 -4.15 10.53 -22.10
CA LEU A 43 -4.16 9.10 -21.78
C LEU A 43 -5.32 8.75 -20.82
N PRO A 44 -5.88 7.54 -20.92
CA PRO A 44 -6.94 7.10 -20.01
C PRO A 44 -6.43 6.94 -18.58
N ILE A 45 -7.24 7.38 -17.61
CA ILE A 45 -6.93 7.25 -16.18
C ILE A 45 -6.89 5.78 -15.77
N LEU A 46 -7.93 5.02 -16.16
CA LEU A 46 -7.98 3.57 -15.99
C LEU A 46 -6.96 2.91 -16.92
N ASP A 47 -6.12 2.06 -16.35
CA ASP A 47 -5.17 1.23 -17.08
C ASP A 47 -5.19 -0.17 -16.45
N GLU A 48 -6.11 -1.01 -16.94
CA GLU A 48 -6.38 -2.34 -16.40
C GLU A 48 -5.12 -3.21 -16.39
N ALA A 49 -4.29 -3.13 -17.44
CA ALA A 49 -3.04 -3.88 -17.51
C ALA A 49 -2.07 -3.44 -16.43
N ARG A 50 -1.96 -2.12 -16.20
CA ARG A 50 -1.11 -1.59 -15.13
C ARG A 50 -1.62 -1.97 -13.74
N GLU A 51 -2.93 -1.92 -13.52
CA GLU A 51 -3.59 -2.25 -12.25
C GLU A 51 -3.42 -3.73 -11.90
N ALA A 52 -3.70 -4.63 -12.86
CA ALA A 52 -3.44 -6.06 -12.71
C ALA A 52 -1.96 -6.34 -12.36
N ALA A 53 -1.02 -5.66 -13.02
CA ALA A 53 0.41 -5.79 -12.71
C ALA A 53 0.79 -5.25 -11.31
N VAL A 54 0.10 -4.23 -10.78
CA VAL A 54 0.27 -3.81 -9.36
C VAL A 54 -0.17 -4.92 -8.42
N LEU A 55 -1.35 -5.49 -8.66
CA LEU A 55 -1.93 -6.54 -7.81
C LEU A 55 -1.05 -7.78 -7.81
N GLU A 56 -0.67 -8.28 -8.99
CA GLU A 56 0.20 -9.44 -9.14
C GLU A 56 1.54 -9.23 -8.43
N LYS A 57 2.19 -8.09 -8.63
CA LYS A 57 3.47 -7.76 -7.98
C LYS A 57 3.34 -7.76 -6.46
N ASN A 58 2.29 -7.15 -5.92
CA ASN A 58 2.11 -7.07 -4.48
C ASN A 58 1.77 -8.44 -3.88
N LEU A 59 0.93 -9.24 -4.55
CA LEU A 59 0.60 -10.60 -4.13
C LEU A 59 1.82 -11.54 -4.15
N ALA A 60 2.70 -11.38 -5.16
CA ALA A 60 3.96 -12.12 -5.24
C ALA A 60 4.96 -11.74 -4.14
N GLY A 61 4.83 -10.54 -3.56
CA GLY A 61 5.63 -10.08 -2.43
C GLY A 61 5.22 -10.68 -1.08
N LEU A 62 4.05 -11.32 -0.99
CA LEU A 62 3.58 -11.97 0.23
C LEU A 62 4.07 -13.42 0.33
N HIS A 63 4.26 -13.90 1.56
CA HIS A 63 4.51 -15.32 1.81
C HIS A 63 3.33 -16.18 1.26
N PRO A 64 3.56 -17.41 0.75
CA PRO A 64 2.48 -18.26 0.22
C PRO A 64 1.34 -18.55 1.19
N ASP A 65 1.65 -18.66 2.49
CA ASP A 65 0.67 -18.90 3.56
C ASP A 65 0.20 -17.61 4.25
N ASP A 66 0.49 -16.44 3.68
CA ASP A 66 0.10 -15.17 4.29
C ASP A 66 -1.44 -15.03 4.28
N PRO A 67 -2.08 -14.81 5.44
CA PRO A 67 -3.53 -14.68 5.53
C PRO A 67 -4.08 -13.44 4.82
N LEU A 68 -3.20 -12.50 4.41
CA LEU A 68 -3.60 -11.31 3.68
C LEU A 68 -3.77 -11.54 2.18
N ARG A 69 -3.29 -12.67 1.63
CA ARG A 69 -3.38 -12.97 0.19
C ARG A 69 -4.81 -12.88 -0.38
N PRO A 70 -5.87 -13.34 0.30
CA PRO A 70 -7.24 -13.22 -0.21
C PRO A 70 -7.72 -11.78 -0.38
N TYR A 71 -7.11 -10.80 0.29
CA TYR A 71 -7.45 -9.38 0.15
C TYR A 71 -6.77 -8.69 -1.05
N TYR A 72 -5.95 -9.42 -1.81
CA TYR A 72 -5.35 -8.97 -3.07
C TYR A 72 -6.08 -9.54 -4.30
N ALA A 73 -7.07 -10.40 -4.09
CA ALA A 73 -8.00 -10.84 -5.12
C ALA A 73 -9.20 -9.88 -5.11
N ASP A 74 -9.49 -9.26 -6.26
CA ASP A 74 -10.73 -8.48 -6.47
C ASP A 74 -11.99 -9.36 -6.41
#